data_AF-A0A8T4A6V0-F1
#
_entry.id   AF-A0A8T4A6V0-F1
#
_cell.length_a   1.000
_cell.length_b   1.000
_cell.length_c   1.000
_cell.angle_alpha   90.00
_cell.angle_beta   90.00
_cell.angle_gamma   90.00
#
_symmetry.space_group_name_H-M   'P 1'
#
loop_
_entity.id
_entity.type
_entity.pdbx_description
1 polymer ?
#
loop_
_entity_poly.entity_id
_entity_poly.type
_entity_poly.pdbx_seq_one_letter_code
_entity_poly.pdbx_strand_id
1 'polypeptide(L)' 'MKIRKSGNSLVVTIPPEIAKYAGIKKESLVSLMPTGKGKIEIEVAG' A
#
# COMPACT_ATOMS: atom_id res chain seq x y z
N MET A 1 5.02 9.51 3.09
CA MET A 1 5.07 8.06 2.78
C MET A 1 6.46 7.55 3.14
N LYS A 2 6.58 6.41 3.85
CA LYS A 2 7.89 5.84 4.22
C LYS A 2 8.06 4.48 3.54
N ILE A 3 9.14 4.32 2.79
CA ILE A 3 9.50 3.08 2.10
C ILE A 3 10.74 2.51 2.78
N ARG A 4 10.69 1.24 3.19
CA ARG A 4 11.79 0.56 3.87
C ARG A 4 11.91 -0.87 3.35
N LYS A 5 13.13 -1.39 3.32
CA LYS A 5 13.37 -2.82 3.11
C LYS A 5 13.37 -3.53 4.48
N SER A 6 12.72 -4.69 4.56
CA SER A 6 12.72 -5.54 5.75
C SER A 6 13.00 -6.98 5.32
N GLY A 7 14.23 -7.45 5.53
CA GLY A 7 14.69 -8.74 4.98
C GLY A 7 14.55 -8.78 3.45
N ASN A 8 13.76 -9.73 2.96
CA ASN A 8 13.43 -9.88 1.53
C ASN A 8 12.15 -9.15 1.10
N SER A 9 11.54 -8.38 2.00
CA SER A 9 10.27 -7.70 1.77
C SER A 9 10.44 -6.19 1.59
N LEU A 10 9.58 -5.59 0.76
CA LEU A 10 9.39 -4.15 0.68
C LEU A 10 8.24 -3.74 1.60
N VAL A 11 8.51 -2.82 2.52
CA VAL A 11 7.51 -2.28 3.45
C VAL A 11 7.19 -0.85 3.05
N VAL A 12 5.93 -0.60 2.73
CA VAL A 12 5.41 0.74 2.44
C VAL A 12 4.44 1.13 3.54
N THR A 13 4.76 2.20 4.26
CA THR A 13 3.85 2.74 5.28
C THR A 13 2.92 3.77 4.63
N ILE A 14 1.64 3.44 4.60
CA ILE A 14 0.56 4.32 4.18
C ILE A 14 0.23 5.27 5.36
N PRO A 15 0.23 6.60 5.15
CA PRO A 15 -0.20 7.55 6.17
C PRO A 15 -1.63 7.28 6.67
N PRO A 16 -1.92 7.47 7.98
CA PRO A 16 -3.24 7.17 8.55
C PRO A 16 -4.42 7.86 7.84
N GLU A 17 -4.23 9.10 7.39
CA GLU A 17 -5.26 9.87 6.68
C GLU A 17 -5.65 9.22 5.35
N ILE A 18 -4.66 8.72 4.60
CA ILE A 18 -4.88 8.03 3.31
C ILE A 18 -5.53 6.67 3.57
N ALA A 19 -5.06 5.93 4.58
CA ALA A 19 -5.66 4.65 4.96
C ALA A 19 -7.13 4.81 5.35
N LYS A 20 -7.47 5.86 6.11
CA LYS A 20 -8.85 6.18 6.50
C LYS A 20 -9.71 6.55 5.29
N TYR A 21 -9.19 7.39 4.39
CA TYR A 21 -9.90 7.77 3.15
C TYR A 21 -10.18 6.55 2.25
N ALA A 22 -9.18 5.68 2.07
CA ALA A 22 -9.29 4.47 1.25
C ALA A 22 -10.00 3.30 1.95
N GLY A 23 -10.39 3.44 3.22
CA GLY A 23 -11.05 2.37 3.98
C GLY A 23 -10.16 1.16 4.32
N ILE A 24 -8.83 1.31 4.28
CA ILE A 24 -7.87 0.24 4.57
C ILE A 24 -7.84 -0.02 6.08
N LYS A 25 -8.12 -1.26 6.48
CA LYS A 25 -8.01 -1.73 7.87
C LYS A 25 -6.80 -2.65 8.03
N LYS A 26 -6.46 -2.94 9.28
CA LYS A 26 -5.52 -4.02 9.58
C LYS A 26 -6.09 -5.31 8.97
N GLU A 27 -5.25 -6.02 8.22
CA GLU A 27 -5.59 -7.28 7.51
C GLU A 27 -6.53 -7.14 6.29
N SER A 28 -6.79 -5.92 5.82
CA SER A 28 -7.47 -5.75 4.52
C SER A 28 -6.66 -6.39 3.40
N LEU A 29 -7.33 -7.15 2.55
CA LEU A 29 -6.77 -7.60 1.29
C LEU A 29 -6.63 -6.39 0.35
N VAL A 30 -5.47 -6.25 -0.26
CA VAL A 30 -5.17 -5.17 -1.20
C VAL A 30 -4.56 -5.75 -2.46
N SER A 31 -4.98 -5.22 -3.61
CA SER A 31 -4.34 -5.47 -4.89
C SER A 31 -3.24 -4.44 -5.09
N LEU A 32 -2.07 -4.91 -5.57
CA LEU A 32 -0.93 -4.06 -5.88
C LEU A 32 -0.62 -4.22 -7.37
N MET A 33 -0.79 -3.15 -8.14
CA MET A 33 -0.61 -3.18 -9.59
C MET A 33 0.40 -2.11 -10.04
N PRO A 34 1.42 -2.47 -10.83
CA PRO A 34 2.31 -1.49 -11.43
C PRO A 34 1.58 -0.77 -12.57
N THR A 35 1.47 0.56 -12.50
CA THR A 35 0.75 1.37 -13.51
C THR A 35 1.65 2.29 -14.33
N GLY A 36 2.97 2.10 -14.23
CA GLY A 36 3.96 2.81 -15.02
C GLY A 36 5.32 2.87 -14.34
N LYS A 37 6.25 3.63 -14.92
CA LYS A 37 7.61 3.77 -14.39
C LYS A 37 7.59 4.36 -12.98
N GLY A 38 7.90 3.54 -11.98
CA GLY A 38 8.00 3.95 -10.58
C GLY A 38 6.66 4.18 -9.87
N LYS A 39 5.53 3.72 -10.44
CA LYS A 39 4.20 3.85 -9.85
C LYS A 39 3.61 2.50 -9.50
N ILE A 40 3.04 2.41 -8.31
CA ILE A 40 2.25 1.27 -7.84
C ILE A 40 0.89 1.82 -7.41
N GLU A 41 -0.16 1.25 -7.98
CA GLU A 41 -1.54 1.49 -7.58
C GLU A 41 -1.95 0.45 -6.54
N ILE A 42 -2.69 0.92 -5.53
CA ILE A 42 -3.16 0.11 -4.41
C ILE A 42 -4.68 0.20 -4.40
N GLU A 43 -5.35 -0.92 -4.64
CA GLU A 43 -6.80 -1.04 -4.56
C GLU A 43 -7.18 -1.93 -3.39
N VAL A 44 -8.23 -1.57 -2.66
CA VAL A 44 -8.77 -2.42 -1.60
C VAL A 44 -9.63 -3.50 -2.24
N ALA A 45 -9.22 -4.75 -2.11
CA ALA A 45 -10.04 -5.88 -2.54
C ALA A 45 -11.17 -6.04 -1.52
N GLY A 46 -12.41 -5.89 -1.98
CA GLY A 46 -13.62 -6.07 -1.17
C GLY A 46 -13.80 -7.49 -0.68
#